data_AF-A0A7X4BXA6-F1
#
_entry.id   AF-A0A7X4BXA6-F1
#
_cell.length_a   1.000
_cell.length_b   1.000
_cell.length_c   1.000
_cell.angle_alpha   90.00
_cell.angle_beta   90.00
_cell.angle_gamma   90.00
#
_symmetry.space_group_name_H-M   'P 1'
#
loop_
_entity.id
_entity.type
_entity.pdbx_description
1 polymer ?
#
loop_
_entity_poly.entity_id
_entity_poly.type
_entity_poly.pdbx_seq_one_letter_code
_entity_poly.pdbx_strand_id
1 'polypeptide(L)'
;MFLMCVLQMVAKVSTLSSTRISQGIAMTKTKQMQIRLDPELKTKAEVVLSQLGLKPTEFIRMALRQLVMHNGLPFDARIPNPETIAALEEPTNTLRRFGSPEELFADLEERSYTG
;
A
#
# COMPACT_ATOMS: atom_id res chain seq x y z
N MET A 1 -21.97 3.73 60.16
CA MET A 1 -21.34 3.00 59.04
C MET A 1 -21.46 3.70 57.70
N PHE A 2 -22.64 4.18 57.28
CA PHE A 2 -22.79 4.86 55.97
C PHE A 2 -21.99 6.17 55.84
N LEU A 3 -21.82 6.94 56.93
CA LEU A 3 -21.10 8.22 56.89
C LEU A 3 -19.57 8.08 56.76
N MET A 4 -19.00 6.92 57.11
CA MET A 4 -17.57 6.65 56.92
C MET A 4 -17.23 6.25 55.47
N CYS A 5 -18.21 5.76 54.71
CA CYS A 5 -18.00 5.33 53.32
C CYS A 5 -17.86 6.54 52.37
N VAL A 6 -18.65 7.60 52.60
CA VAL A 6 -18.60 8.82 51.77
C VAL A 6 -17.29 9.58 51.97
N LEU A 7 -16.75 9.62 53.19
CA LEU A 7 -15.47 10.28 53.46
C LEU A 7 -14.27 9.59 52.79
N GLN A 8 -14.32 8.27 52.61
CA GLN A 8 -13.29 7.53 51.86
C GLN A 8 -13.39 7.74 50.34
N MET A 9 -14.56 8.11 49.83
CA MET A 9 -14.76 8.35 48.40
C MET A 9 -14.17 9.70 47.94
N VAL A 10 -14.28 10.75 48.76
CA VAL A 10 -13.66 12.06 48.47
C VAL A 10 -12.13 12.05 48.62
N ALA A 11 -11.59 11.25 49.55
CA ALA A 11 -10.14 11.10 49.72
C ALA A 11 -9.45 10.35 48.57
N LYS A 12 -10.18 9.49 47.84
CA LYS A 12 -9.65 8.76 46.67
C LYS A 12 -9.54 9.64 45.42
N VAL A 13 -10.34 10.70 45.33
CA VAL A 13 -10.32 11.65 44.20
C VAL A 13 -9.09 12.57 44.23
N SER A 14 -8.49 12.79 45.40
CA SER A 14 -7.39 13.73 45.61
C SER A 14 -5.98 13.14 45.43
N THR A 15 -5.85 11.83 45.21
CA THR A 15 -4.55 11.14 44.99
C THR A 15 -4.27 10.72 43.56
N LEU A 16 -5.04 11.19 42.56
CA LEU A 16 -4.62 11.11 41.15
C LEU A 16 -3.65 12.25 40.84
N SER A 17 -2.55 12.24 41.60
CA SER A 17 -1.34 12.98 41.31
C SER A 17 -0.72 12.39 40.05
N SER A 18 -0.46 13.27 39.08
CA SER A 18 0.60 13.11 38.09
C SER A 18 0.49 11.90 37.17
N THR A 19 -0.31 12.04 36.12
CA THR A 19 0.21 11.67 34.80
C THR A 19 0.26 12.93 33.97
N ARG A 20 1.37 13.67 34.12
CA ARG A 20 1.83 14.58 33.07
C ARG A 20 1.84 13.76 31.79
N ILE A 21 0.87 14.00 30.91
CA ILE A 21 1.00 13.65 29.50
C ILE A 21 2.11 14.57 28.97
N SER A 22 3.36 14.20 29.28
CA SER A 22 4.49 14.53 28.44
C SER A 22 4.37 13.63 27.22
N GLN A 23 3.35 13.87 26.40
CA GLN A 23 3.45 13.57 24.98
C GLN A 23 4.49 14.55 24.46
N GLY A 24 5.75 14.20 24.70
CA GLY A 24 6.83 14.66 23.84
C GLY A 24 6.39 14.26 22.45
N ILE A 25 6.25 15.25 21.58
CA ILE A 25 6.04 15.08 20.15
C ILE A 25 7.01 13.98 19.73
N ALA A 26 6.51 12.77 19.47
CA ALA A 26 7.34 11.67 19.08
C ALA A 26 7.94 12.06 17.73
N MET A 27 9.18 12.54 17.76
CA MET A 27 9.94 12.88 16.56
C MET A 27 9.86 11.68 15.64
N THR A 28 9.26 11.86 14.46
CA THR A 28 9.27 10.86 13.41
C THR A 28 10.72 10.48 13.17
N LYS A 29 11.09 9.25 13.55
CA LYS A 29 12.47 8.78 13.40
C LYS A 29 12.78 8.72 11.92
N THR A 30 13.59 9.65 11.44
CA THR A 30 14.08 9.69 10.06
C THR A 30 15.34 8.86 9.96
N LYS A 31 15.43 7.98 8.95
CA LYS A 31 16.64 7.24 8.62
C LYS A 31 17.12 7.66 7.24
N GLN A 32 18.41 7.94 7.10
CA GLN A 32 19.01 8.29 5.82
C GLN A 32 19.25 7.03 4.98
N MET A 33 18.95 7.11 3.69
CA MET A 33 19.21 6.06 2.70
C MET A 33 20.28 6.58 1.72
N GLN A 34 21.34 5.81 1.53
CA GLN A 34 22.40 6.10 0.56
C GLN A 34 22.34 5.04 -0.55
N ILE A 35 22.24 5.49 -1.80
CA ILE A 35 22.08 4.61 -2.96
C ILE A 35 23.11 5.02 -4.01
N ARG A 36 23.82 4.03 -4.56
CA ARG A 36 24.63 4.24 -5.77
C ARG A 36 23.72 4.01 -6.98
N LEU A 37 23.66 5.00 -7.87
CA LEU A 37 22.86 4.95 -9.08
C LEU A 37 23.74 5.35 -10.25
N ASP A 38 23.44 4.80 -11.42
CA ASP A 38 24.01 5.29 -12.67
C ASP A 38 23.65 6.78 -12.89
N PRO A 39 24.62 7.64 -13.23
CA PRO A 39 24.38 9.08 -13.35
C PRO A 39 23.45 9.45 -14.51
N GLU A 40 23.48 8.70 -15.61
CA GLU A 40 22.57 8.93 -16.73
C GLU A 40 21.14 8.53 -16.37
N LEU A 41 20.98 7.38 -15.69
CA LEU A 41 19.70 6.93 -15.19
C LEU A 41 19.08 7.96 -14.23
N LYS A 42 19.89 8.52 -13.32
CA LYS A 42 19.43 9.57 -12.40
C LYS A 42 18.89 10.77 -13.16
N THR A 43 19.64 11.24 -14.15
CA THR A 43 19.29 12.41 -14.94
C THR A 43 17.99 12.18 -15.72
N LYS A 44 17.85 11.02 -16.38
CA LYS A 44 16.62 10.63 -17.09
C LYS A 44 15.42 10.56 -16.15
N ALA A 45 15.58 9.95 -14.98
CA ALA A 45 14.52 9.85 -13.99
C ALA A 45 14.08 11.23 -13.47
N GLU A 46 15.02 12.16 -13.23
CA GLU A 46 14.72 13.53 -12.79
C GLU A 46 13.91 14.30 -13.83
N VAL A 47 14.21 14.15 -15.12
CA VAL A 47 13.41 14.76 -16.20
C VAL A 47 11.97 14.25 -16.16
N VAL A 48 11.77 12.93 -16.13
CA VAL A 48 10.42 12.34 -16.09
C VAL A 48 9.65 12.77 -14.83
N LEU A 49 10.29 12.69 -13.65
CA LEU A 49 9.65 13.06 -12.39
C LEU A 49 9.32 14.56 -12.32
N SER A 50 10.16 15.42 -12.90
CA SER A 50 9.89 16.87 -12.94
C SER A 50 8.64 17.21 -13.75
N GLN A 51 8.40 16.50 -14.86
CA GLN A 51 7.17 16.65 -15.66
C GLN A 51 5.92 16.25 -14.87
N LEU A 52 6.08 15.33 -13.91
CA LEU A 52 5.03 14.91 -12.98
C LEU A 52 4.95 15.79 -11.71
N GLY A 53 5.81 16.80 -11.57
CA GLY A 53 5.87 17.67 -10.39
C GLY A 53 6.47 17.00 -9.14
N LEU A 54 7.24 15.92 -9.30
CA LEU A 54 7.80 15.13 -8.22
C LEU A 54 9.32 15.27 -8.11
N LYS A 55 9.82 15.20 -6.88
CA LYS A 55 11.25 15.04 -6.60
C LYS A 55 11.60 13.55 -6.47
N PRO A 56 12.81 13.11 -6.86
CA PRO A 56 13.24 11.71 -6.70
C PRO A 56 13.03 11.15 -5.28
N THR A 57 13.36 11.94 -4.26
CA THR A 57 13.20 11.53 -2.86
C THR A 57 11.74 11.34 -2.45
N GLU A 58 10.80 12.09 -3.03
CA GLU A 58 9.38 11.91 -2.76
C GLU A 58 8.87 10.64 -3.45
N PHE A 59 9.22 10.46 -4.72
CA PHE A 59 8.89 9.25 -5.46
C PHE A 59 9.38 7.99 -4.75
N ILE A 60 10.65 7.96 -4.30
CA ILE A 60 11.20 6.81 -3.55
C ILE A 60 10.41 6.57 -2.25
N ARG A 61 10.06 7.62 -1.51
CA ARG A 61 9.25 7.49 -0.28
C ARG A 61 7.86 6.91 -0.59
N MET A 62 7.21 7.35 -1.66
CA MET A 62 5.92 6.82 -2.09
C MET A 62 6.02 5.36 -2.54
N ALA A 63 7.03 5.03 -3.33
CA ALA A 63 7.29 3.66 -3.81
C ALA A 63 7.52 2.69 -2.64
N LEU A 64 8.30 3.10 -1.63
CA LEU A 64 8.52 2.29 -0.44
C LEU A 64 7.23 2.10 0.38
N ARG A 65 6.36 3.12 0.46
CA ARG A 65 5.05 2.99 1.12
C ARG A 65 4.15 2.01 0.36
N GLN A 66 4.07 2.14 -0.96
CA GLN A 66 3.31 1.23 -1.83
C GLN A 66 3.79 -0.21 -1.66
N LEU A 67 5.11 -0.42 -1.61
CA LEU A 67 5.70 -1.73 -1.41
C LEU A 67 5.24 -2.39 -0.11
N VAL A 68 5.25 -1.63 0.99
CA VAL A 68 4.81 -2.12 2.30
C VAL A 68 3.29 -2.32 2.33
N MET A 69 2.51 -1.43 1.73
CA MET A 69 1.05 -1.50 1.73
C MET A 69 0.53 -2.72 0.96
N HIS A 70 1.13 -3.04 -0.18
CA HIS A 70 0.67 -4.11 -1.06
C HIS A 70 1.47 -5.41 -0.91
N ASN A 71 2.48 -5.45 -0.02
CA ASN A 71 3.43 -6.56 0.11
C ASN A 71 3.97 -7.03 -1.25
N GLY A 72 4.24 -6.07 -2.14
CA GLY A 72 4.55 -6.33 -3.54
C GLY A 72 5.29 -5.15 -4.17
N LEU A 73 5.68 -5.27 -5.44
CA LEU A 73 6.36 -4.16 -6.11
C LEU A 73 5.36 -3.04 -6.47
N PRO A 74 5.78 -1.76 -6.48
CA PRO A 74 4.92 -0.61 -6.77
C PRO A 74 4.58 -0.49 -8.27
N PHE A 75 4.86 -1.55 -9.03
CA PHE A 75 4.52 -1.78 -10.42
C PHE A 75 4.25 -3.27 -10.55
N ASP A 76 3.48 -3.68 -11.56
CA ASP A 76 3.19 -5.09 -11.83
C ASP A 76 4.46 -5.83 -12.26
N ALA A 77 5.26 -6.22 -11.28
CA ALA A 77 6.45 -7.03 -11.48
C ALA A 77 6.05 -8.50 -11.52
N ARG A 78 5.38 -8.89 -12.60
CA ARG A 78 5.15 -10.30 -12.89
C ARG A 78 6.16 -10.72 -13.94
N ILE A 79 7.04 -11.66 -13.60
CA ILE A 79 7.59 -12.54 -14.62
C ILE A 79 6.41 -13.44 -15.00
N PRO A 80 5.84 -13.32 -16.21
CA PRO A 80 4.69 -14.13 -16.58
C PRO A 80 5.09 -15.61 -16.45
N ASN A 81 4.23 -16.40 -15.80
CA ASN A 81 4.45 -17.84 -15.71
C ASN A 81 4.30 -18.48 -17.11
N PRO A 82 4.78 -19.71 -17.35
CA PRO A 82 4.70 -20.33 -18.67
C PRO A 82 3.27 -20.39 -19.24
N GLU A 83 2.26 -20.55 -18.39
CA GLU A 83 0.84 -20.53 -18.77
C GLU A 83 0.39 -19.15 -19.28
N THR A 84 0.80 -18.08 -18.60
CA THR A 84 0.49 -16.68 -19.01
C THR A 84 1.23 -16.34 -20.30
N ILE A 85 2.48 -16.80 -20.47
CA ILE A 85 3.23 -16.62 -21.72
C ILE A 85 2.51 -17.35 -22.86
N ALA A 86 2.14 -18.62 -22.66
CA ALA A 86 1.41 -19.40 -23.65
C ALA A 86 0.09 -18.73 -24.04
N ALA A 87 -0.69 -18.26 -23.05
CA ALA A 87 -1.95 -17.55 -23.29
C ALA A 87 -1.78 -16.24 -24.07
N LEU A 88 -0.67 -15.53 -23.88
CA LEU A 88 -0.34 -14.31 -24.64
C LEU A 88 0.16 -14.61 -26.06
N GLU A 89 0.74 -15.80 -26.30
CA GLU A 89 1.21 -16.26 -27.60
C GLU A 89 0.13 -17.00 -28.42
N GLU A 90 -1.04 -17.26 -27.83
CA GLU A 90 -2.15 -17.89 -28.56
C GLU A 90 -2.59 -17.03 -29.76
N PRO A 91 -2.72 -17.63 -30.95
CA PRO A 91 -3.04 -16.88 -32.14
C PRO A 91 -4.48 -16.33 -32.06
N THR A 92 -4.68 -15.09 -32.48
CA THR A 92 -5.96 -14.37 -32.29
C THR A 92 -7.17 -15.02 -32.95
N ASN A 93 -6.97 -15.98 -33.85
CA ASN A 93 -8.02 -16.77 -34.49
C ASN A 93 -8.57 -17.90 -33.60
N THR A 94 -7.90 -18.26 -32.50
CA THR A 94 -8.42 -19.21 -31.50
C THR A 94 -9.25 -18.52 -30.42
N LEU A 95 -9.21 -17.19 -30.34
CA LEU A 95 -9.93 -16.40 -29.36
C LEU A 95 -11.43 -16.30 -29.73
N ARG A 96 -12.29 -16.55 -28.75
CA ARG A 96 -13.74 -16.33 -28.89
C ARG A 96 -14.04 -14.84 -28.81
N ARG A 97 -14.80 -14.31 -29.78
CA ARG A 97 -15.25 -12.92 -29.81
C ARG A 97 -16.69 -12.83 -29.34
N PHE A 98 -16.97 -11.85 -28.50
CA PHE A 98 -18.32 -11.55 -28.01
C PHE A 98 -18.77 -10.19 -28.54
N GLY A 99 -20.08 -10.06 -28.81
CA GLY A 99 -20.69 -8.86 -29.35
C GLY A 99 -21.02 -7.81 -28.29
N SER A 100 -21.17 -8.23 -27.03
CA SER A 100 -21.41 -7.33 -25.89
C SER A 100 -20.78 -7.85 -24.59
N PRO A 101 -20.59 -6.97 -23.58
CA PRO A 101 -20.13 -7.39 -22.26
C PRO A 101 -21.04 -8.43 -21.60
N GLU A 102 -22.36 -8.31 -21.76
CA GLU A 102 -23.35 -9.23 -21.18
C GLU A 102 -23.18 -10.65 -21.72
N GLU A 103 -22.91 -10.79 -23.02
CA GLU A 103 -22.64 -12.08 -23.67
C GLU A 103 -21.35 -12.73 -23.13
N LEU A 104 -20.30 -11.93 -22.92
CA LEU A 104 -19.04 -12.38 -22.33
C LEU A 104 -19.24 -12.89 -20.89
N PHE A 105 -19.96 -12.13 -20.05
CA PHE A 105 -20.17 -12.52 -18.65
C PHE A 105 -21.04 -13.77 -18.53
N ALA A 106 -22.07 -13.92 -19.38
CA ALA A 106 -22.88 -15.14 -19.40
C ALA A 106 -22.04 -16.40 -19.71
N ASP A 107 -21.12 -16.35 -20.69
CA ASP A 107 -20.21 -17.48 -21.00
C ASP A 107 -19.27 -17.81 -19.84
N LEU A 108 -18.71 -16.78 -19.18
CA LEU A 108 -17.80 -16.96 -18.05
C LEU A 108 -18.51 -17.53 -16.82
N GLU A 109 -19.72 -17.07 -16.54
CA GLU A 109 -20.54 -17.59 -15.44
C GLU A 109 -20.93 -19.05 -15.70
N GLU A 110 -21.36 -19.41 -16.91
CA GLU A 110 -21.69 -20.79 -17.27
C GLU A 110 -20.51 -21.75 -17.05
N ARG A 111 -19.29 -21.34 -17.42
CA ARG A 111 -18.06 -22.14 -17.23
C ARG A 111 -17.64 -22.31 -15.77
N SER A 112 -18.06 -21.39 -14.89
CA SER A 112 -17.72 -21.44 -13.47
C SER A 112 -18.55 -22.45 -12.66
N TYR A 113 -19.68 -22.93 -13.21
CA TYR A 113 -20.58 -23.89 -12.55
C TYR A 113 -20.45 -25.33 -13.09
N THR A 114 -19.84 -25.53 -14.25
CA THR A 114 -19.50 -26.86 -14.77
C THR A 114 -18.06 -27.22 -14.37
N GLY A 115 -17.88 -27.57 -13.09
CA GLY A 115 -16.66 -28.19 -12.56
C GLY A 115 -16.76 -29.71 -12.57
#